data_AF-A0A5A5RNN5-F1
#
_entry.id   AF-A0A5A5RNN5-F1
#
_cell.length_a   1.000
_cell.length_b   1.000
_cell.length_c   1.000
_cell.angle_alpha   90.00
_cell.angle_beta   90.00
_cell.angle_gamma   90.00
#
_symmetry.space_group_name_H-M   'P 1'
#
loop_
_entity.id
_entity.type
_entity.pdbx_description
1 polymer ?
#
loop_
_entity_poly.entity_id
_entity_poly.type
_entity_poly.pdbx_seq_one_letter_code
_entity_poly.pdbx_strand_id
1 'polypeptide(L)'
;MGIISQSIGGRKLCAPTVTDFVHNVGANCVRPKGTLSKRKSLTDETRQIDLFFSPHPDRQITVDNLGLLGQIALKSPLLEPDRNSPTRADVRNCLSKLTAVFAELQRQAKRENSPYNQENLPRLWILAPLVSETILNGFGAALDPNWPEGVYFLPPLQRTAIKLNGFYFGSPI
;
A
#
# COMPACT_ATOMS: atom_id res chain seq x y z
N MET A 1 13.99 6.42 -17.65
CA MET A 1 12.59 5.97 -17.50
C MET A 1 12.64 4.49 -17.10
N GLY A 2 12.37 4.15 -15.84
CA GLY A 2 12.41 2.76 -15.37
C GLY A 2 11.06 2.07 -15.53
N ILE A 3 11.05 0.83 -16.01
CA ILE A 3 9.86 -0.02 -15.99
C ILE A 3 9.77 -0.66 -14.61
N ILE A 4 8.67 -0.46 -13.91
CA ILE A 4 8.40 -1.13 -12.63
C ILE A 4 8.00 -2.55 -12.93
N SER A 5 8.64 -3.51 -12.26
CA SER A 5 8.30 -4.91 -12.47
C SER A 5 8.27 -5.72 -11.18
N GLN A 6 7.44 -6.74 -11.17
CA GLN A 6 7.37 -7.74 -10.11
C GLN A 6 7.07 -9.11 -10.71
N SER A 7 7.72 -10.15 -10.17
CA SER A 7 7.39 -11.53 -10.52
C SER A 7 6.19 -12.01 -9.70
N ILE A 8 5.15 -12.46 -10.39
CA ILE A 8 3.92 -13.04 -9.82
C ILE A 8 3.69 -14.38 -10.53
N GLY A 9 3.71 -15.49 -9.79
CA GLY A 9 3.53 -16.84 -10.33
C GLY A 9 4.50 -17.18 -11.48
N GLY A 10 5.75 -16.75 -11.38
CA GLY A 10 6.78 -16.94 -12.42
C GLY A 10 6.67 -16.02 -13.64
N ARG A 11 5.66 -15.12 -13.69
CA ARG A 11 5.53 -14.12 -14.75
C ARG A 11 6.00 -12.76 -14.26
N LYS A 12 6.92 -12.14 -15.00
CA LYS A 12 7.34 -10.75 -14.77
C LYS A 12 6.25 -9.81 -15.29
N LEU A 13 5.55 -9.15 -14.40
CA LEU A 13 4.59 -8.10 -14.74
C LEU A 13 5.30 -6.76 -14.71
N CYS A 14 5.04 -5.92 -15.72
CA CYS A 14 5.74 -4.67 -15.96
C CYS A 14 4.76 -3.51 -16.17
N ALA A 15 5.07 -2.33 -15.65
CA ALA A 15 4.33 -1.10 -15.94
C ALA A 15 5.27 0.12 -16.01
N PRO A 16 4.95 1.12 -16.83
CA PRO A 16 5.82 2.29 -17.02
C PRO A 16 5.84 3.25 -15.81
N THR A 17 4.83 3.22 -14.94
CA THR A 17 4.78 4.06 -13.72
C THR A 17 4.23 3.31 -12.52
N VAL A 18 4.49 3.80 -11.29
CA VAL A 18 3.98 3.18 -10.04
C VAL A 18 2.46 3.22 -10.03
N THR A 19 1.91 4.33 -10.49
CA THR A 19 0.47 4.53 -10.67
C THR A 19 -0.12 3.50 -11.63
N ASP A 20 0.50 3.26 -12.79
CA ASP A 20 0.01 2.24 -13.74
C ASP A 20 0.15 0.82 -13.18
N PHE A 21 1.22 0.55 -12.45
CA PHE A 21 1.42 -0.71 -11.77
C PHE A 21 0.31 -0.95 -10.75
N VAL A 22 0.00 0.02 -9.89
CA VAL A 22 -1.06 -0.08 -8.89
C VAL A 22 -2.45 -0.18 -9.53
N HIS A 23 -2.75 0.71 -10.49
CA HIS A 23 -4.08 0.81 -11.07
C HIS A 23 -4.42 -0.31 -12.05
N ASN A 24 -3.45 -0.88 -12.74
CA ASN A 24 -3.71 -1.86 -13.80
C ASN A 24 -3.17 -3.25 -13.43
N VAL A 25 -1.92 -3.34 -12.97
CA VAL A 25 -1.28 -4.63 -12.69
C VAL A 25 -1.73 -5.20 -11.35
N GLY A 26 -1.52 -4.45 -10.26
CA GLY A 26 -1.92 -4.83 -8.91
C GLY A 26 -3.43 -5.08 -8.83
N ALA A 27 -4.22 -4.16 -9.39
CA ALA A 27 -5.67 -4.28 -9.49
C ALA A 27 -6.14 -5.61 -10.12
N ASN A 28 -5.57 -6.02 -11.25
CA ASN A 28 -5.98 -7.24 -11.94
C ASN A 28 -5.56 -8.51 -11.19
N CYS A 29 -4.42 -8.47 -10.49
CA CYS A 29 -3.95 -9.60 -9.67
C CYS A 29 -4.78 -9.83 -8.41
N VAL A 30 -5.35 -8.76 -7.82
CA VAL A 30 -6.09 -8.84 -6.54
C VAL A 30 -7.61 -8.85 -6.69
N ARG A 31 -8.18 -8.35 -7.81
CA ARG A 31 -9.64 -8.38 -8.09
C ARG A 31 -10.29 -9.75 -7.94
N PRO A 32 -9.67 -10.87 -8.35
CA PRO A 32 -10.24 -12.20 -8.12
C PRO A 32 -10.33 -12.58 -6.62
N LYS A 33 -9.71 -11.82 -5.71
CA LYS A 33 -9.55 -12.14 -4.29
C LYS A 33 -10.23 -11.14 -3.34
N GLY A 34 -10.85 -10.07 -3.84
CA GLY A 34 -11.48 -9.05 -3.01
C GLY A 34 -12.03 -7.87 -3.81
N THR A 35 -12.59 -6.89 -3.09
CA THR A 35 -13.16 -5.69 -3.68
C THR A 35 -12.12 -4.59 -3.80
N LEU A 36 -12.04 -3.99 -4.98
CA LEU A 36 -11.12 -2.91 -5.29
C LEU A 36 -11.89 -1.60 -5.52
N SER A 37 -11.62 -0.58 -4.71
CA SER A 37 -12.13 0.77 -4.92
C SER A 37 -10.98 1.67 -5.41
N LYS A 38 -11.09 2.15 -6.65
CA LYS A 38 -10.20 3.18 -7.21
C LYS A 38 -10.77 4.56 -6.87
N ARG A 39 -9.94 5.53 -6.47
CA ARG A 39 -10.35 6.92 -6.22
C ARG A 39 -11.54 7.02 -5.26
N LYS A 40 -11.42 6.36 -4.09
CA LYS A 40 -12.46 6.46 -3.05
C LYS A 40 -12.43 7.89 -2.50
N SER A 41 -13.51 8.64 -2.74
CA SER A 41 -13.70 9.97 -2.15
C SER A 41 -14.00 9.80 -0.67
N LEU A 42 -13.33 10.59 0.15
CA LEU A 42 -13.68 10.73 1.57
C LEU A 42 -14.69 11.86 1.71
N THR A 43 -15.67 11.69 2.59
CA THR A 43 -16.91 12.48 2.66
C THR A 43 -16.74 13.91 3.18
N ASP A 44 -15.54 14.31 3.60
CA ASP A 44 -15.31 15.57 4.32
C ASP A 44 -14.24 16.49 3.69
N GLU A 45 -13.42 15.95 2.79
CA GLU A 45 -12.40 16.72 2.08
C GLU A 45 -12.27 16.16 0.66
N THR A 46 -11.93 16.97 -0.34
CA THR A 46 -11.63 16.57 -1.73
C THR A 46 -10.36 15.71 -1.84
N ARG A 47 -10.18 14.75 -0.93
CA ARG A 47 -9.05 13.83 -0.86
C ARG A 47 -9.49 12.50 -1.44
N GLN A 48 -8.80 12.10 -2.49
CA GLN A 48 -8.98 10.80 -3.13
C GLN A 48 -7.88 9.85 -2.66
N ILE A 49 -8.31 8.63 -2.38
CA ILE A 49 -7.44 7.47 -2.20
C ILE A 49 -7.24 6.81 -3.55
N ASP A 50 -6.00 6.66 -3.99
CA ASP A 50 -5.71 6.10 -5.32
C ASP A 50 -6.22 4.65 -5.43
N LEU A 51 -5.93 3.83 -4.42
CA LEU A 51 -6.38 2.44 -4.39
C LEU A 51 -6.63 1.93 -2.96
N PHE A 52 -7.83 1.41 -2.75
CA PHE A 52 -8.23 0.70 -1.53
C PHE A 52 -8.63 -0.72 -1.87
N PHE A 53 -8.00 -1.71 -1.23
CA PHE A 53 -8.33 -3.12 -1.40
C PHE A 53 -8.92 -3.69 -0.11
N SER A 54 -10.07 -4.36 -0.23
CA SER A 54 -10.69 -5.13 0.86
C SER A 54 -10.70 -6.61 0.47
N PRO A 55 -9.95 -7.48 1.16
CA PRO A 55 -9.97 -8.92 0.88
C PRO A 55 -11.37 -9.49 1.15
N HIS A 56 -11.77 -10.50 0.36
CA HIS A 56 -13.03 -11.21 0.61
C HIS A 56 -12.81 -12.21 1.77
N PRO A 57 -13.68 -12.24 2.80
CA PRO A 57 -13.49 -13.09 3.98
C PRO A 57 -13.32 -14.58 3.64
N ASP A 58 -14.07 -15.08 2.65
CA ASP A 58 -14.03 -16.50 2.23
C ASP A 58 -12.92 -16.85 1.23
N ARG A 59 -12.12 -15.88 0.75
CA ARG A 59 -11.05 -16.15 -0.22
C ARG A 59 -9.68 -16.08 0.44
N GLN A 60 -9.12 -17.25 0.73
CA GLN A 60 -7.73 -17.36 1.19
C GLN A 60 -6.80 -16.79 0.11
N ILE A 61 -6.14 -15.68 0.43
CA ILE A 61 -5.02 -15.18 -0.38
C ILE A 61 -3.80 -16.01 0.02
N THR A 62 -3.53 -17.09 -0.71
CA THR A 62 -2.26 -17.80 -0.56
C THR A 62 -1.13 -16.91 -1.09
N VAL A 63 -0.12 -16.70 -0.25
CA VAL A 63 1.06 -15.84 -0.50
C VAL A 63 1.89 -16.38 -1.66
N ASP A 64 1.85 -17.70 -1.84
CA ASP A 64 2.80 -18.52 -2.61
C ASP A 64 2.92 -18.14 -4.09
N ASN A 65 2.01 -17.34 -4.64
CA ASN A 65 2.04 -16.92 -6.05
C ASN A 65 2.00 -15.40 -6.29
N LEU A 66 1.79 -14.55 -5.28
CA LEU A 66 1.60 -13.11 -5.47
C LEU A 66 2.81 -12.23 -5.06
N GLY A 67 3.87 -12.85 -4.54
CA GLY A 67 5.06 -12.13 -4.08
C GLY A 67 4.72 -11.05 -3.04
N LEU A 68 5.53 -9.99 -2.98
CA LEU A 68 5.34 -8.89 -2.03
C LEU A 68 3.96 -8.21 -2.14
N LEU A 69 3.36 -8.14 -3.33
CA LEU A 69 2.01 -7.57 -3.48
C LEU A 69 0.94 -8.44 -2.82
N GLY A 70 1.11 -9.76 -2.83
CA GLY A 70 0.24 -10.69 -2.10
C GLY A 70 0.30 -10.49 -0.60
N GLN A 71 1.51 -10.33 -0.07
CA GLN A 71 1.73 -10.05 1.35
C GLN A 71 1.12 -8.69 1.77
N ILE A 72 1.21 -7.68 0.91
CA ILE A 72 0.57 -6.36 1.11
C ILE A 72 -0.96 -6.45 1.08
N ALA A 73 -1.52 -7.22 0.12
CA ALA A 73 -2.96 -7.34 -0.10
C ALA A 73 -3.72 -8.04 1.05
N LEU A 74 -3.03 -8.85 1.87
CA LEU A 74 -3.62 -9.62 2.96
C LEU A 74 -4.18 -8.77 4.12
N LYS A 75 -3.78 -7.50 4.26
CA LYS A 75 -4.15 -6.64 5.40
C LYS A 75 -4.85 -5.34 4.99
N SER A 76 -5.80 -5.43 4.06
CA SER A 76 -6.60 -4.30 3.54
C SER A 76 -5.76 -3.04 3.26
N PRO A 77 -4.86 -3.07 2.27
CA PRO A 77 -3.92 -1.98 2.08
C PRO A 77 -4.59 -0.74 1.47
N LEU A 78 -4.17 0.41 1.97
CA LEU A 78 -4.30 1.71 1.32
C LEU A 78 -3.01 1.97 0.54
N LEU A 79 -3.06 2.02 -0.80
CA LEU A 79 -1.86 2.24 -1.61
C LEU A 79 -1.80 3.69 -2.13
N GLU A 80 -0.67 4.35 -1.88
CA GLU A 80 -0.37 5.70 -2.36
C GLU A 80 0.92 5.67 -3.19
N PRO A 81 0.82 5.69 -4.53
CA PRO A 81 1.97 5.69 -5.42
C PRO A 81 2.60 7.09 -5.56
N ASP A 82 3.81 7.27 -5.06
CA ASP A 82 4.60 8.47 -5.29
C ASP A 82 5.44 8.34 -6.56
N ARG A 83 5.36 9.35 -7.44
CA ARG A 83 6.12 9.39 -8.69
C ARG A 83 7.58 9.75 -8.49
N ASN A 84 7.87 10.49 -7.42
CA ASN A 84 9.17 11.02 -7.07
C ASN A 84 9.54 10.57 -5.64
N SER A 85 10.71 10.98 -5.17
CA SER A 85 11.01 10.81 -3.75
C SER A 85 10.05 11.68 -2.91
N PRO A 86 9.33 11.09 -1.94
CA PRO A 86 8.35 11.83 -1.15
C PRO A 86 9.04 12.86 -0.26
N THR A 87 8.46 14.05 -0.21
CA THR A 87 8.81 15.07 0.75
C THR A 87 8.14 14.79 2.11
N ARG A 88 8.54 15.55 3.14
CA ARG A 88 7.87 15.52 4.46
C ARG A 88 6.37 15.84 4.33
N ALA A 89 6.00 16.71 3.40
CA ALA A 89 4.60 17.07 3.16
C ALA A 89 3.85 15.90 2.51
N ASP A 90 4.46 15.21 1.55
CA ASP A 90 3.83 14.07 0.86
C ASP A 90 3.54 12.92 1.84
N VAL A 91 4.51 12.56 2.69
CA VAL A 91 4.31 11.54 3.72
C VAL A 91 3.19 11.94 4.69
N ARG A 92 3.16 13.19 5.16
CA ARG A 92 2.10 13.71 6.05
C ARG A 92 0.74 13.71 5.37
N ASN A 93 0.67 14.05 4.08
CA ASN A 93 -0.56 14.00 3.31
C ASN A 93 -1.09 12.56 3.22
N CYS A 94 -0.22 11.59 2.93
CA CYS A 94 -0.58 10.17 2.91
C CYS A 94 -1.09 9.70 4.29
N LEU A 95 -0.38 10.04 5.37
CA LEU A 95 -0.81 9.75 6.74
C LEU A 95 -2.17 10.37 7.06
N SER A 96 -2.42 11.61 6.61
CA SER A 96 -3.69 12.28 6.84
C SER A 96 -4.84 11.57 6.12
N LYS A 97 -4.61 11.03 4.91
CA LYS A 97 -5.59 10.17 4.21
C LYS A 97 -5.89 8.90 5.02
N LEU A 98 -4.86 8.25 5.59
CA LEU A 98 -5.06 7.07 6.45
C LEU A 98 -5.93 7.40 7.67
N THR A 99 -5.64 8.52 8.36
CA THR A 99 -6.44 8.93 9.53
C THR A 99 -7.89 9.27 9.17
N ALA A 100 -8.13 9.83 7.99
CA ALA A 100 -9.48 10.07 7.51
C ALA A 100 -10.25 8.76 7.20
N VAL A 101 -9.56 7.72 6.71
CA VAL A 101 -10.15 6.38 6.59
C VAL A 101 -10.53 5.82 7.95
N PHE A 102 -9.68 5.98 8.97
CA PHE A 102 -10.00 5.52 10.33
C PHE A 102 -11.25 6.20 10.89
N ALA A 103 -11.37 7.52 10.70
CA ALA A 103 -12.55 8.27 11.11
C ALA A 103 -13.82 7.77 10.41
N GLU A 104 -13.77 7.47 9.11
CA GLU A 104 -14.94 6.96 8.39
C GLU A 104 -15.33 5.55 8.84
N LEU A 105 -14.36 4.66 9.06
CA LEU A 105 -14.63 3.32 9.60
C LEU A 105 -15.25 3.39 11.00
N GLN A 106 -14.80 4.30 11.84
CA GLN A 106 -15.36 4.50 13.18
C GLN A 106 -16.80 5.04 13.11
N ARG A 107 -17.07 6.00 12.20
CA ARG A 107 -18.43 6.50 11.95
C ARG A 107 -19.34 5.40 11.42
N GLN A 108 -18.86 4.56 10.52
CA GLN A 108 -19.63 3.43 9.98
C GLN A 108 -19.99 2.44 11.08
N ALA A 109 -19.01 2.02 11.89
CA ALA A 109 -19.24 1.11 13.01
C ALA A 109 -20.30 1.65 14.00
N LYS A 110 -20.24 2.95 14.28
CA LYS A 110 -21.25 3.63 15.11
C LYS A 110 -22.65 3.63 14.47
N ARG A 111 -22.75 3.89 13.16
CA ARG A 111 -24.04 3.90 12.43
C ARG A 111 -24.67 2.51 12.36
N GLU A 112 -23.85 1.48 12.21
CA GLU A 112 -24.29 0.08 12.07
C GLU A 112 -24.41 -0.65 13.41
N ASN A 113 -24.05 0.00 14.52
CA ASN A 113 -23.92 -0.62 15.84
C ASN A 113 -23.05 -1.90 15.81
N SER A 114 -21.96 -1.84 15.05
CA SER A 114 -21.02 -2.95 14.84
C SER A 114 -19.70 -2.70 15.58
N PRO A 115 -18.93 -3.75 15.93
CA PRO A 115 -17.68 -3.57 16.66
C PRO A 115 -16.61 -2.86 15.81
N TYR A 116 -15.99 -1.83 16.38
CA TYR A 116 -14.83 -1.16 15.79
C TYR A 116 -13.54 -1.90 16.16
N ASN A 117 -13.12 -2.84 15.30
CA ASN A 117 -11.93 -3.64 15.53
C ASN A 117 -10.65 -2.94 15.04
N GLN A 118 -9.79 -2.52 15.97
CA GLN A 118 -8.52 -1.86 15.67
C GLN A 118 -7.50 -2.78 14.95
N GLU A 119 -7.61 -4.10 15.11
CA GLU A 119 -6.74 -5.07 14.44
C GLU A 119 -7.03 -5.13 12.93
N ASN A 120 -8.29 -4.91 12.54
CA ASN A 120 -8.75 -4.96 11.16
C ASN A 120 -8.60 -3.64 10.40
N LEU A 121 -8.02 -2.61 11.03
CA LEU A 121 -7.79 -1.34 10.36
C LEU A 121 -6.85 -1.53 9.14
N PRO A 122 -7.00 -0.69 8.11
CA PRO A 122 -6.11 -0.74 6.96
C PRO A 122 -4.68 -0.33 7.34
N ARG A 123 -3.74 -0.73 6.48
CA ARG A 123 -2.34 -0.25 6.52
C ARG A 123 -2.08 0.61 5.28
N LEU A 124 -1.50 1.78 5.47
CA LEU A 124 -1.00 2.61 4.38
C LEU A 124 0.32 2.04 3.84
N TRP A 125 0.44 2.00 2.52
CA TRP A 125 1.65 1.66 1.79
C TRP A 125 1.99 2.79 0.83
N ILE A 126 3.07 3.51 1.14
CA ILE A 126 3.64 4.51 0.26
C ILE A 126 4.60 3.81 -0.69
N LEU A 127 4.33 3.86 -1.99
CA LEU A 127 5.15 3.22 -3.00
C LEU A 127 5.98 4.29 -3.71
N ALA A 128 7.26 4.38 -3.37
CA ALA A 128 8.14 5.42 -3.88
C ALA A 128 9.34 4.81 -4.63
N PRO A 129 9.88 5.45 -5.67
CA PRO A 129 11.10 4.98 -6.34
C PRO A 129 12.32 5.05 -5.41
N LEU A 130 12.41 6.10 -4.60
CA LEU A 130 13.54 6.41 -3.71
C LEU A 130 13.01 7.18 -2.49
N VAL A 131 13.63 7.02 -1.32
CA VAL A 131 13.33 7.83 -0.13
C VAL A 131 14.65 8.18 0.56
N SER A 132 14.79 9.44 0.97
CA SER A 132 15.99 9.88 1.68
C SER A 132 16.03 9.36 3.12
N GLU A 133 17.23 9.13 3.65
CA GLU A 133 17.43 8.75 5.05
C GLU A 133 16.83 9.78 6.01
N THR A 134 16.90 11.08 5.68
CA THR A 134 16.26 12.14 6.47
C THR A 134 14.76 11.93 6.63
N ILE A 135 14.08 11.46 5.57
CA ILE A 135 12.64 11.14 5.63
C ILE A 135 12.44 9.86 6.46
N LEU A 136 13.21 8.80 6.19
CA LEU A 136 13.08 7.54 6.93
C LEU A 136 13.27 7.77 8.43
N ASN A 137 14.40 8.36 8.82
CA ASN A 137 14.73 8.66 10.21
C ASN A 137 13.75 9.65 10.85
N GLY A 138 13.34 10.69 10.11
CA GLY A 138 12.43 11.72 10.60
C GLY A 138 11.02 11.19 10.94
N PHE A 139 10.58 10.11 10.30
CA PHE A 139 9.31 9.44 10.62
C PHE A 139 9.50 8.16 11.47
N GLY A 140 10.74 7.83 11.86
CA GLY A 140 11.05 6.62 12.62
C GLY A 140 10.83 5.34 11.82
N ALA A 141 11.02 5.39 10.50
CA ALA A 141 10.86 4.25 9.61
C ALA A 141 12.05 3.28 9.77
N ALA A 142 11.77 2.01 10.02
CA ALA A 142 12.77 0.97 10.25
C ALA A 142 12.52 -0.28 9.39
N LEU A 143 13.58 -1.02 9.08
CA LEU A 143 13.47 -2.32 8.42
C LEU A 143 12.87 -3.36 9.39
N ASP A 144 12.08 -4.29 8.86
CA ASP A 144 11.63 -5.48 9.57
C ASP A 144 12.35 -6.71 8.99
N PRO A 145 13.07 -7.50 9.80
CA PRO A 145 13.78 -8.70 9.32
C PRO A 145 12.89 -9.73 8.62
N ASN A 146 11.58 -9.73 8.88
CA ASN A 146 10.63 -10.63 8.24
C ASN A 146 10.19 -10.14 6.85
N TRP A 147 10.63 -8.96 6.43
CA TRP A 147 10.30 -8.37 5.15
C TRP A 147 11.54 -8.23 4.26
N PRO A 148 11.36 -8.27 2.92
CA PRO A 148 12.46 -8.04 1.99
C PRO A 148 13.08 -6.64 2.17
N GLU A 149 14.32 -6.51 1.75
CA GLU A 149 15.00 -5.22 1.67
C GLU A 149 14.18 -4.19 0.88
N GLY A 150 14.24 -2.93 1.30
CA GLY A 150 13.49 -1.84 0.69
C GLY A 150 12.06 -1.69 1.23
N VAL A 151 11.67 -2.45 2.25
CA VAL A 151 10.41 -2.25 2.99
C VAL A 151 10.71 -1.67 4.37
N TYR A 152 10.25 -0.44 4.60
CA TYR A 152 10.41 0.27 5.86
C TYR A 152 9.06 0.45 6.54
N PHE A 153 8.99 0.20 7.84
CA PHE A 153 7.81 0.37 8.65
C PHE A 153 7.94 1.59 9.54
N LEU A 154 6.94 2.47 9.50
CA LEU A 154 6.80 3.54 10.49
C LEU A 154 6.38 2.93 11.84
N PRO A 155 6.46 3.69 12.96
CA PRO A 155 6.07 3.21 14.27
C PRO A 155 4.70 2.50 14.26
N PRO A 156 4.53 1.36 14.96
CA PRO A 156 3.42 0.43 14.72
C PRO A 156 2.01 1.05 14.71
N LEU A 157 1.75 2.00 15.62
CA LEU A 157 0.46 2.69 15.75
C LEU A 157 0.13 3.61 14.58
N GLN A 158 1.11 4.00 13.76
CA GLN A 158 0.89 4.78 12.54
C GLN A 158 0.42 3.92 11.36
N ARG A 159 0.46 2.58 11.49
CA ARG A 159 -0.04 1.62 10.48
C ARG A 159 0.38 1.97 9.06
N THR A 160 1.65 2.31 8.88
CA THR A 160 2.20 2.76 7.59
C THR A 160 3.49 2.02 7.28
N ALA A 161 3.67 1.70 6.00
CA ALA A 161 4.89 1.16 5.44
C ALA A 161 5.28 1.96 4.19
N ILE A 162 6.58 2.06 3.94
CA ILE A 162 7.17 2.66 2.76
C ILE A 162 7.86 1.52 2.01
N LYS A 163 7.46 1.29 0.76
CA LYS A 163 8.12 0.32 -0.12
C LYS A 163 8.90 1.07 -1.19
N LEU A 164 10.21 0.89 -1.18
CA LEU A 164 11.09 1.34 -2.24
C LEU A 164 10.92 0.44 -3.45
N ASN A 165 10.51 1.02 -4.58
CA ASN A 165 10.62 0.38 -5.87
C ASN A 165 12.07 0.49 -6.33
N GLY A 166 12.92 -0.39 -5.82
CA GLY A 166 14.23 -0.63 -6.41
C GLY A 166 14.06 -0.88 -7.91
N PHE A 167 14.75 -0.09 -8.73
CA PHE A 167 15.05 -0.48 -10.10
C PHE A 167 15.69 -1.88 -10.02
N TYR A 168 15.03 -2.90 -10.54
CA TYR A 168 15.74 -4.12 -10.93
C TYR A 168 16.67 -3.74 -12.09
N PHE A 169 17.86 -3.23 -11.79
CA PHE A 169 19.00 -3.48 -12.65
C PHE A 169 19.30 -4.97 -12.50
N GLY A 170 19.23 -5.70 -13.62
CA GLY A 170 19.40 -7.14 -13.61
C GLY A 170 20.76 -7.55 -13.03
N SER A 171 20.79 -8.73 -12.41
CA SER A 171 21.95 -9.58 -12.57
C SER A 171 21.61 -10.63 -13.61
N PRO A 172 22.46 -10.82 -14.64
CA PRO A 172 22.33 -11.94 -15.54
C PRO A 172 22.77 -13.20 -14.80
N ILE A 173 22.00 -14.27 -14.95
CA ILE A 173 22.55 -15.63 -15.01
C ILE A 173 21.96 -16.24 -16.27
#